data_AF-A0A6L8G957-F1
#
_entry.id   AF-A0A6L8G957-F1
#
_cell.length_a   1.000
_cell.length_b   1.000
_cell.length_c   1.000
_cell.angle_alpha   90.00
_cell.angle_beta   90.00
_cell.angle_gamma   90.00
#
_symmetry.space_group_name_H-M   'P 1'
#
loop_
_entity.id
_entity.type
_entity.pdbx_description
1 polymer ?
#
loop_
_entity_poly.entity_id
_entity_poly.type
_entity_poly.pdbx_seq_one_letter_code
_entity_poly.pdbx_strand_id
1 'polypeptide(L)'
;MHGWETRMLLKHCLDQGMSKAELSRRFGVSRRTIHHWVATGQLDHDLAAGATRPALRRRRSHKLEPYKPMNDARLEAFPKLSAQRLFDEVRSVGYPGGHGRVRTTLVE
;
A
#
# COMPACT_ATOMS: atom_id res chain seq x y z
N MET A 1 12.86 12.94 5.32
CA MET A 1 11.60 12.64 6.03
C MET A 1 11.96 12.09 7.40
N HIS A 2 11.48 12.68 8.49
CA HIS A 2 11.69 12.12 9.82
C HIS A 2 10.78 10.89 9.97
N GLY A 3 11.38 9.74 10.27
CA GLY A 3 10.67 8.47 10.40
C GLY A 3 9.79 8.40 11.65
N TRP A 4 8.95 7.36 11.71
CA TRP A 4 8.07 7.06 12.84
C TRP A 4 8.84 6.95 14.18
N GLU A 5 10.07 6.43 14.14
CA GLU A 5 10.98 6.31 15.30
C GLU A 5 11.27 7.67 15.95
N THR A 6 11.50 8.71 15.14
CA THR A 6 11.74 10.07 15.67
C THR A 6 10.52 10.61 16.40
N ARG A 7 9.31 10.33 15.91
CA ARG A 7 8.05 10.77 16.53
C ARG A 7 7.76 10.01 17.83
N MET A 8 8.04 8.71 17.86
CA MET A 8 7.92 7.90 19.07
C MET A 8 8.85 8.39 20.17
N LEU A 9 10.12 8.62 19.86
CA LEU A 9 11.09 9.17 20.81
C LEU A 9 10.68 10.56 21.29
N LEU A 10 10.13 11.39 20.41
CA LEU A 10 9.61 12.71 20.78
C LEU A 10 8.47 12.62 21.80
N LYS A 11 7.50 11.72 21.58
CA LYS A 11 6.38 11.50 22.50
C LYS A 11 6.88 10.98 23.84
N HIS A 12 7.79 10.01 23.84
CA HIS A 12 8.37 9.47 25.07
C HIS A 12 9.09 10.58 25.85
N CYS A 13 9.94 11.38 25.21
CA CYS A 13 10.59 12.51 25.87
C CYS A 13 9.60 13.56 26.40
N LEU A 14 8.50 13.83 25.69
CA LEU A 14 7.43 14.72 26.19
C LEU A 14 6.74 14.15 27.44
N ASP A 15 6.47 12.85 27.45
CA ASP A 15 5.88 12.13 28.58
C ASP A 15 6.82 12.12 29.80
N GLN A 16 8.12 11.98 29.56
CA GLN A 16 9.18 12.15 30.57
C GLN A 16 9.40 13.61 31.01
N GLY A 17 8.56 14.55 30.57
CA GLY A 17 8.60 15.96 31.00
C GLY A 17 9.62 16.85 30.28
N MET A 18 10.26 16.38 29.21
CA MET A 18 11.22 17.21 28.47
C MET A 18 10.54 18.38 27.74
N SER A 19 11.24 19.51 27.69
CA SER A 19 10.74 20.70 27.03
C SER A 19 10.81 20.60 25.51
N LYS A 20 9.87 21.23 24.81
CA LYS A 20 9.79 21.28 23.34
C LYS A 20 11.04 21.93 22.71
N ALA A 21 11.69 22.82 23.45
CA ALA A 21 12.94 23.48 23.03
C ALA A 21 14.13 22.51 23.04
N GLU A 22 14.17 21.61 24.02
CA GLU A 22 15.22 20.60 24.17
C GLU A 22 15.08 19.50 23.12
N LEU A 23 13.84 19.06 22.87
CA LEU A 23 13.51 18.16 21.76
C LEU A 23 13.96 18.72 20.40
N SER A 24 13.77 20.02 20.18
CA SER A 24 14.22 20.67 18.94
C SER A 24 15.73 20.61 18.75
N ARG A 25 16.50 20.83 19.82
CA ARG A 25 17.98 20.75 19.79
C ARG A 25 18.47 19.32 19.62
N ARG A 26 17.83 18.36 20.29
CA ARG A 26 18.26 16.96 20.32
C ARG A 26 17.95 16.21 19.02
N PHE A 27 16.79 16.48 18.42
CA PHE A 27 16.31 15.77 17.23
C PHE A 27 16.44 16.57 15.94
N GLY A 28 16.90 17.84 15.99
CA GLY A 28 17.04 18.71 14.83
C GLY A 28 15.71 19.11 14.18
N VAL A 29 14.59 18.92 14.89
CA VAL A 29 13.25 19.25 14.41
C VAL A 29 12.91 20.67 14.83
N SER A 30 12.36 21.49 13.93
CA SER A 30 11.93 22.85 14.26
C SER A 30 10.85 22.85 15.35
N ARG A 31 10.96 23.76 16.33
CA ARG A 31 9.95 23.94 17.39
C ARG A 31 8.54 24.10 16.82
N ARG A 32 8.39 24.79 15.68
CA ARG A 32 7.09 24.96 15.01
C ARG A 32 6.50 23.62 14.58
N THR A 33 7.32 22.70 14.08
CA THR A 33 6.92 21.36 13.69
C THR A 33 6.52 20.53 14.90
N ILE A 34 7.27 20.61 15.99
CA ILE A 34 6.94 19.92 17.25
C ILE A 34 5.60 20.43 17.80
N HIS A 35 5.41 21.75 17.86
CA HIS A 35 4.13 22.35 18.28
C HIS A 35 2.96 21.90 17.40
N HIS A 36 3.16 21.88 16.08
CA HIS A 36 2.15 21.40 15.15
C HIS A 36 1.78 19.94 15.44
N TRP A 37 2.75 19.04 15.58
CA TRP A 37 2.50 17.62 15.84
C TRP A 37 1.83 17.33 17.18
N VAL A 38 2.14 18.12 18.20
CA VAL A 38 1.46 18.05 19.50
C VAL A 38 0.02 18.54 19.37
N ALA A 39 -0.20 19.67 18.70
CA ALA A 39 -1.53 20.26 18.54
C ALA A 39 -2.46 19.41 17.65
N THR A 40 -1.93 18.76 16.61
CA THR A 40 -2.70 17.90 15.71
C THR A 40 -2.84 16.46 16.20
N GLY A 41 -2.25 16.11 17.35
CA GLY A 41 -2.24 14.74 17.85
C GLY A 41 -1.47 13.76 16.96
N GLN A 42 -0.65 14.24 16.02
CA GLN A 42 0.14 13.37 15.13
C GLN A 42 1.17 12.53 15.87
N LEU A 43 1.64 12.97 17.04
CA LEU A 43 2.48 12.13 17.90
C LEU A 43 1.72 10.94 18.51
N ASP A 44 0.40 11.06 18.67
CA ASP A 44 -0.45 10.03 19.26
C ASP A 44 -0.97 9.06 18.19
N HIS A 45 -1.47 9.59 17.08
CA HIS A 45 -2.00 8.82 15.96
C HIS A 45 -0.98 7.88 15.31
N ASP A 46 0.27 8.30 15.13
CA ASP A 46 1.34 7.45 14.57
C ASP A 46 1.75 6.31 15.54
N LEU A 47 1.52 6.46 16.85
CA LEU A 47 1.82 5.42 17.84
C LEU A 47 0.75 4.33 17.86
N ALA A 48 -0.53 4.71 17.76
CA ALA A 48 -1.64 3.76 17.66
C ALA A 48 -1.62 3.01 16.31
N ALA A 49 -1.20 3.69 15.25
CA ALA A 49 -0.95 3.09 13.94
C ALA A 49 0.49 2.57 13.84
N GLY A 50 0.88 1.67 14.76
CA GLY A 50 2.22 1.08 14.82
C GLY A 50 2.72 0.70 13.43
N ALA A 51 3.74 1.42 12.97
CA ALA A 51 4.22 1.44 11.59
C ALA A 51 3.08 1.58 10.57
N THR A 52 2.93 2.77 9.96
CA THR A 52 2.22 2.85 8.68
C THR A 52 3.02 2.01 7.67
N ARG A 53 2.80 0.70 7.64
CA ARG A 53 3.05 -0.13 6.47
C ARG A 53 2.48 0.68 5.32
N PRO A 54 3.27 0.99 4.26
CA PRO A 54 2.72 1.71 3.12
C PRO A 54 1.44 0.99 2.76
N ALA A 55 0.30 1.69 2.91
CA ALA A 55 -1.00 1.08 2.72
C ALA A 55 -0.92 0.36 1.39
N LEU A 56 -0.97 -0.99 1.42
CA LEU A 56 -0.92 -1.82 0.23
C LEU A 56 -1.97 -1.21 -0.68
N ARG A 57 -1.53 -0.50 -1.72
CA ARG A 57 -2.43 0.20 -2.62
C ARG A 57 -3.42 -0.85 -3.04
N ARG A 58 -4.66 -0.72 -2.57
CA ARG A 58 -5.74 -1.66 -2.85
C ARG A 58 -5.73 -1.84 -4.36
N ARG A 59 -5.23 -2.99 -4.84
CA ARG A 59 -5.02 -3.22 -6.26
C ARG A 59 -6.38 -2.98 -6.89
N ARG A 60 -6.48 -1.94 -7.71
CA ARG A 60 -7.74 -1.60 -8.38
C ARG A 60 -8.19 -2.87 -9.09
N SER A 61 -9.41 -3.32 -8.78
CA SER A 61 -10.05 -4.47 -9.41
C SER A 61 -9.82 -4.37 -10.91
N HIS A 62 -9.05 -5.30 -11.46
CA HIS A 62 -8.64 -5.23 -12.85
C HIS A 62 -9.81 -5.64 -13.73
N LYS A 63 -9.87 -5.10 -14.95
CA LYS A 63 -10.89 -5.45 -15.96
C LYS A 63 -10.97 -6.95 -16.27
N LEU A 64 -9.97 -7.75 -15.87
CA LEU A 64 -9.91 -9.20 -16.04
C LEU A 64 -10.59 -9.97 -14.89
N GLU A 65 -10.84 -9.35 -13.74
CA GLU A 65 -11.47 -10.01 -12.58
C GLU A 65 -12.82 -10.68 -12.91
N PRO A 66 -13.72 -10.07 -13.70
CA PRO A 66 -14.98 -10.73 -14.09
C PRO A 66 -14.79 -11.96 -14.97
N TYR A 67 -13.64 -12.10 -15.62
CA TYR A 67 -13.33 -13.17 -16.57
C TYR A 67 -12.41 -14.25 -15.98
N LYS A 68 -11.94 -14.08 -14.74
CA LYS A 68 -11.16 -15.08 -14.00
C LYS A 68 -11.81 -16.46 -13.96
N PRO A 69 -13.09 -16.63 -13.58
CA PRO A 69 -13.68 -17.97 -13.50
C PRO A 69 -13.69 -18.70 -14.85
N MET A 70 -13.84 -17.97 -15.97
CA MET A 70 -13.76 -18.56 -17.32
C MET A 70 -12.32 -18.99 -17.64
N ASN A 71 -11.33 -18.19 -17.25
CA ASN A 71 -9.93 -18.49 -17.45
C ASN A 71 -9.47 -19.70 -16.62
N ASP A 72 -9.86 -19.75 -15.34
CA ASP A 72 -9.54 -20.86 -14.44
C ASP A 72 -10.15 -22.18 -14.95
N ALA A 73 -11.42 -22.18 -15.34
CA ALA A 73 -12.07 -23.36 -15.92
C ALA A 73 -11.37 -23.85 -17.20
N ARG A 74 -10.84 -22.93 -18.02
CA ARG A 74 -10.06 -23.28 -19.23
C ARG A 74 -8.67 -23.80 -18.92
N LEU A 75 -8.01 -23.26 -17.90
CA LEU A 75 -6.69 -23.70 -17.47
C LEU A 75 -6.74 -25.05 -16.78
N GLU A 76 -7.79 -25.32 -16.02
CA GLU A 76 -8.03 -26.61 -15.39
C GLU A 76 -8.31 -27.70 -16.44
N ALA A 77 -9.10 -27.39 -17.47
CA ALA A 77 -9.34 -28.30 -18.58
C ALA A 77 -8.12 -28.48 -19.50
N PHE A 78 -7.31 -27.43 -19.69
CA PHE A 78 -6.17 -27.41 -20.61
C PHE A 78 -4.97 -26.65 -20.01
N PRO A 79 -4.13 -27.29 -19.19
CA PRO A 79 -3.02 -26.63 -18.50
C PRO A 79 -1.89 -26.16 -19.44
N LYS A 80 -1.86 -26.63 -20.69
CA LYS A 80 -0.90 -26.21 -21.72
C LYS A 80 -1.48 -25.17 -22.70
N LEU A 81 -2.65 -24.60 -22.39
CA LEU A 81 -3.30 -23.64 -23.27
C LEU A 81 -2.48 -22.35 -23.39
N SER A 82 -2.40 -21.82 -24.61
CA SER A 82 -1.66 -20.58 -24.85
C SER A 82 -2.47 -19.36 -24.39
N ALA A 83 -1.77 -18.34 -23.86
CA ALA A 83 -2.34 -17.05 -23.50
C ALA A 83 -3.15 -16.41 -24.65
N GLN A 84 -2.72 -16.65 -25.89
CA GLN A 84 -3.37 -16.15 -27.09
C GLN A 84 -4.77 -16.76 -27.27
N ARG A 85 -4.92 -18.07 -27.07
CA ARG A 85 -6.21 -18.78 -27.20
C ARG A 85 -7.20 -18.31 -26.13
N LEU A 86 -6.73 -18.17 -24.90
CA LEU A 86 -7.52 -17.67 -23.78
C LEU A 86 -7.94 -16.21 -23.99
N PHE A 87 -7.04 -15.38 -24.54
CA PHE A 87 -7.34 -13.99 -24.89
C PHE A 87 -8.40 -13.90 -26.00
N ASP A 88 -8.36 -14.76 -27.02
CA ASP A 88 -9.36 -14.79 -28.10
C ASP A 88 -10.76 -15.13 -27.56
N GLU A 89 -10.87 -16.10 -26.66
CA GLU A 89 -12.15 -16.44 -26.01
C GLU A 89 -12.67 -15.29 -25.14
N VAL A 90 -11.81 -14.69 -24.31
CA VAL A 90 -12.17 -13.57 -23.45
C VAL A 90 -12.55 -12.33 -24.30
N ARG A 91 -11.92 -12.15 -25.47
CA ARG A 91 -12.23 -11.08 -26.43
C ARG A 91 -13.58 -11.29 -27.11
N SER A 92 -13.92 -12.54 -27.46
CA SER A 92 -15.24 -12.92 -27.99
C SER A 92 -16.37 -12.56 -27.01
N VAL A 93 -16.12 -12.70 -25.71
CA VAL A 93 -17.06 -12.33 -24.62
C VAL A 93 -17.03 -10.82 -24.30
N GLY A 94 -16.32 -10.01 -25.10
CA GLY A 94 -16.35 -8.55 -25.01
C GLY A 94 -15.30 -7.92 -24.09
N TYR A 95 -14.21 -8.62 -23.79
CA TYR A 95 -13.16 -8.06 -22.94
C TYR A 95 -12.43 -6.86 -23.58
N PRO A 96 -12.45 -5.68 -22.93
CA PRO A 96 -11.84 -4.47 -23.47
C PRO A 96 -10.34 -4.33 -23.16
N GLY A 97 -9.74 -5.27 -22.43
CA GLY A 97 -8.31 -5.22 -22.08
C GLY A 97 -7.39 -5.86 -23.12
N GLY A 98 -6.09 -5.86 -22.84
CA GLY A 98 -5.05 -6.37 -23.76
C GLY A 98 -4.46 -7.72 -23.34
N HIS A 99 -3.93 -8.45 -24.32
CA HIS A 99 -3.32 -9.80 -24.19
C HIS A 99 -2.27 -9.90 -23.06
N GLY A 100 -1.50 -8.82 -22.82
CA GLY A 100 -0.48 -8.81 -21.77
C GLY A 100 -1.02 -9.12 -20.38
N ARG A 101 -2.25 -8.69 -20.05
CA ARG A 101 -2.85 -8.96 -18.74
C ARG A 101 -3.21 -10.45 -18.58
N VAL A 102 -3.69 -11.06 -19.66
CA VAL A 102 -4.03 -12.49 -19.72
C VAL A 102 -2.78 -13.35 -19.58
N ARG A 103 -1.68 -12.98 -20.24
CA ARG A 103 -0.40 -13.67 -20.12
C ARG A 103 0.17 -13.64 -18.71
N THR A 104 0.05 -12.51 -18.00
CA THR A 104 0.54 -12.40 -16.62
C THR A 104 -0.18 -13.36 -15.67
N THR A 105 -1.46 -13.66 -15.91
CA THR A 105 -2.23 -14.64 -15.11
C THR A 105 -1.76 -16.10 -15.28
N LEU A 106 -0.96 -16.41 -16.29
CA LEU A 106 -0.41 -17.76 -16.48
C LEU A 106 0.93 -18.00 -15.78
N VAL A 107 1.54 -16.94 -15.24
CA VAL A 107 2.89 -16.95 -14.64
C VAL A 107 2.81 -16.83 -13.11
N GLU A 108 1.61 -16.71 -12.55
CA GLU A 108 1.33 -16.66 -11.11
C GLU A 108 1.02 -18.05 -10.57
#